data_AF-A0A7W2LYF2-F1
#
_entry.id   AF-A0A7W2LYF2-F1
#
_cell.length_a   1.000
_cell.length_b   1.000
_cell.length_c   1.000
_cell.angle_alpha   90.00
_cell.angle_beta   90.00
_cell.angle_gamma   90.00
#
_symmetry.space_group_name_H-M   'P 1'
#
loop_
_entity.id
_entity.type
_entity.pdbx_description
1 polymer ?
#
loop_
_entity_poly.entity_id
_entity_poly.type
_entity_poly.pdbx_seq_one_letter_code
_entity_poly.pdbx_strand_id
1 'polypeptide(L)'
;MHHDYPEYPSVKATVVASRYMEAVQALNGVRQVFFNGESILLPEAEVDAIDMLRSRFSATLEYGQAEEYEFATKARNAGVSSALVRLGQAVYESTDLDAEMMVRVAVEAPSAMLLAWSALYRSMMIPH
;
A
#
# COMPACT_ATOMS: atom_id res chain seq x y z
N MET A 1 7.82 11.05 -8.49
CA MET A 1 6.51 10.35 -8.49
C MET A 1 6.03 10.27 -7.05
N HIS A 2 4.84 10.78 -6.75
CA HIS A 2 4.17 10.42 -5.50
C HIS A 2 3.74 8.96 -5.71
N HIS A 3 4.41 8.03 -5.03
CA HIS A 3 3.85 6.70 -4.88
C HIS A 3 2.70 6.88 -3.90
N ASP A 4 1.49 7.03 -4.44
CA ASP A 4 0.30 6.87 -3.63
C ASP A 4 0.24 5.40 -3.19
N TYR A 5 -0.34 5.15 -2.01
CA TYR A 5 -0.52 3.80 -1.47
C TYR A 5 -2.00 3.40 -1.56
N PRO A 6 -2.30 2.11 -1.83
CA PRO A 6 -3.66 1.58 -1.72
C PRO A 6 -4.21 1.76 -0.32
N GLU A 7 -5.48 2.15 -0.22
CA GLU A 7 -6.14 2.20 1.09
C GLU A 7 -6.39 0.79 1.60
N TYR A 8 -6.15 0.57 2.89
CA TYR A 8 -6.39 -0.68 3.59
C TYR A 8 -7.75 -0.57 4.31
N PRO A 9 -8.63 -1.58 4.21
CA PRO A 9 -8.44 -2.84 3.49
C PRO A 9 -8.56 -2.69 1.96
N SER A 10 -7.80 -3.51 1.22
CA SER A 10 -7.78 -3.49 -0.24
C SER A 10 -8.07 -4.87 -0.85
N VAL A 11 -8.44 -4.88 -2.13
CA VAL A 11 -8.67 -6.07 -2.94
C VAL A 11 -7.61 -6.15 -4.03
N LYS A 12 -6.99 -7.33 -4.16
CA LYS A 12 -6.18 -7.69 -5.31
C LYS A 12 -7.07 -8.38 -6.32
N ALA A 13 -7.27 -7.72 -7.46
CA ALA A 13 -7.94 -8.26 -8.62
C ALA A 13 -6.89 -8.75 -9.64
N THR A 14 -6.95 -10.05 -9.94
CA THR A 14 -6.10 -10.69 -10.95
C THR A 14 -6.95 -11.01 -12.17
N VAL A 15 -6.55 -10.47 -13.33
CA VAL A 15 -7.21 -10.69 -14.62
C VAL A 15 -6.30 -11.47 -15.56
N VAL A 16 -6.86 -12.05 -16.61
CA VAL A 16 -6.05 -12.71 -17.65
C VAL A 16 -5.12 -11.70 -18.32
N ALA A 17 -3.83 -12.03 -18.45
CA ALA A 17 -2.80 -11.11 -18.94
C ALA A 17 -3.13 -10.45 -20.29
N SER A 18 -3.75 -11.18 -21.22
CA SER A 18 -4.16 -10.65 -22.53
C SER A 18 -5.24 -9.55 -22.44
N ARG A 19 -5.98 -9.48 -21.34
CA ARG A 19 -7.05 -8.49 -21.08
C ARG A 19 -6.66 -7.47 -20.03
N TYR A 20 -5.44 -7.52 -19.49
CA TYR A 20 -4.97 -6.61 -18.43
C TYR A 20 -5.10 -5.15 -18.85
N MET A 21 -4.60 -4.79 -20.03
CA MET A 21 -4.67 -3.41 -20.53
C MET A 21 -6.10 -2.92 -20.75
N GLU A 22 -7.02 -3.79 -21.17
CA GLU A 22 -8.44 -3.44 -21.28
C GLU A 22 -9.07 -3.18 -19.90
N ALA A 23 -8.72 -3.98 -18.89
CA ALA A 23 -9.18 -3.81 -17.52
C ALA A 23 -8.64 -2.49 -16.92
N VAL A 24 -7.36 -2.18 -17.14
CA VAL A 24 -6.76 -0.90 -16.73
C VAL A 24 -7.50 0.29 -17.36
N GLN A 25 -7.80 0.22 -18.66
CA GLN A 25 -8.56 1.27 -19.34
C GLN A 25 -9.99 1.42 -18.79
N ALA A 26 -10.64 0.32 -18.42
CA ALA A 26 -11.98 0.33 -17.84
C ALA A 26 -12.05 0.97 -16.44
N LEU A 27 -10.92 1.02 -15.73
CA LEU A 27 -10.79 1.64 -14.41
C LEU A 27 -10.45 3.14 -14.48
N ASN A 28 -10.39 3.72 -15.68
CA ASN A 28 -10.11 5.14 -15.84
C ASN A 28 -11.17 5.99 -15.12
N GLY A 29 -10.72 6.84 -14.18
CA GLY A 29 -11.60 7.67 -13.35
C GLY A 29 -11.97 7.07 -12.00
N VAL A 30 -11.66 5.80 -11.73
CA VAL A 30 -11.75 5.20 -10.40
C VAL A 30 -10.60 5.75 -9.54
N ARG A 31 -10.90 6.17 -8.32
CA ARG A 31 -9.88 6.72 -7.42
C ARG A 31 -9.04 5.60 -6.82
N GLN A 32 -7.78 5.92 -6.50
CA GLN A 32 -6.92 5.07 -5.66
C GLN A 32 -6.72 3.65 -6.21
N VAL A 33 -6.67 3.48 -7.53
CA VAL A 33 -6.32 2.20 -8.15
C VAL A 33 -4.81 2.10 -8.35
N PHE A 34 -4.25 0.96 -7.97
CA PHE A 34 -2.82 0.67 -8.04
C PHE A 34 -2.54 -0.47 -9.00
N PHE A 35 -1.53 -0.30 -9.83
CA PHE A 35 -1.16 -1.25 -10.88
C PHE A 35 0.31 -1.65 -10.67
N ASN A 36 0.57 -2.94 -10.51
CA ASN A 36 1.94 -3.47 -10.39
C ASN A 36 2.42 -4.22 -11.65
N GLY A 37 1.64 -4.18 -12.74
CA GLY A 37 1.93 -4.84 -14.02
C GLY A 37 1.38 -6.26 -14.14
N GLU A 38 1.00 -6.90 -13.04
CA GLU A 38 0.46 -8.27 -13.02
C GLU A 38 -0.94 -8.35 -12.41
N SER A 39 -1.21 -7.50 -11.43
CA SER A 39 -2.48 -7.39 -10.73
C SER A 39 -2.89 -5.93 -10.54
N ILE A 40 -4.13 -5.77 -10.08
CA ILE A 40 -4.77 -4.49 -9.82
C ILE A 40 -5.15 -4.48 -8.34
N LEU A 41 -4.71 -3.47 -7.60
CA LEU A 41 -5.06 -3.27 -6.20
C LEU A 41 -6.04 -2.10 -6.09
N LEU A 42 -7.16 -2.30 -5.42
CA LEU A 42 -8.22 -1.29 -5.22
C LEU A 42 -8.65 -1.27 -3.75
N PRO A 43 -9.06 -0.12 -3.17
CA PRO A 43 -9.71 -0.09 -1.87
C PRO A 43 -10.97 -0.96 -1.88
N GLU A 44 -11.27 -1.65 -0.78
CA GLU A 44 -12.53 -2.41 -0.65
C GLU A 44 -13.78 -1.52 -0.77
N ALA A 45 -13.64 -0.21 -0.54
CA ALA A 45 -14.70 0.78 -0.71
C ALA A 45 -15.11 0.99 -2.18
N GLU A 46 -14.26 0.66 -3.16
CA GLU A 46 -14.53 0.81 -4.60
C GLU A 46 -15.34 -0.39 -5.15
N VAL A 47 -16.51 -0.64 -4.54
CA VAL A 47 -17.37 -1.81 -4.80
C VAL A 47 -17.75 -1.93 -6.27
N ASP A 48 -18.13 -0.82 -6.91
CA ASP A 48 -18.54 -0.80 -8.32
C ASP A 48 -17.39 -1.21 -9.26
N ALA A 49 -16.16 -0.79 -8.95
CA ALA A 49 -14.97 -1.14 -9.72
C ALA A 49 -14.62 -2.63 -9.54
N ILE A 50 -14.72 -3.14 -8.31
CA ILE A 50 -14.49 -4.55 -7.98
C ILE A 50 -15.51 -5.43 -8.72
N ASP A 51 -16.80 -5.05 -8.70
CA ASP A 51 -17.87 -5.79 -9.37
C ASP A 51 -17.72 -5.77 -10.89
N MET A 52 -17.29 -4.65 -11.46
CA MET A 52 -16.99 -4.52 -12.88
C MET A 52 -15.85 -5.47 -13.28
N LEU A 53 -14.76 -5.50 -12.52
CA LEU A 53 -13.62 -6.39 -12.78
C LEU A 53 -14.04 -7.87 -12.71
N ARG A 54 -14.83 -8.24 -11.70
CA ARG A 54 -15.34 -9.59 -11.53
C ARG A 54 -16.24 -10.01 -12.68
N SER A 55 -17.21 -9.18 -13.05
CA SER A 55 -18.25 -9.53 -14.04
C SER A 55 -17.76 -9.46 -15.49
N ARG A 56 -17.00 -8.42 -15.86
CA ARG A 56 -16.59 -8.16 -17.25
C ARG A 56 -15.25 -8.80 -17.61
N PHE A 57 -14.36 -8.94 -16.64
CA PHE A 57 -13.00 -9.44 -16.85
C PHE A 57 -12.73 -10.78 -16.19
N SER A 58 -13.74 -11.38 -15.54
CA SER A 58 -13.62 -12.64 -14.80
C SER A 58 -12.47 -12.60 -13.80
N ALA A 59 -12.27 -11.45 -13.15
CA ALA A 59 -11.17 -11.26 -12.23
C ALA A 59 -11.31 -12.19 -11.01
N THR A 60 -10.21 -12.83 -10.62
CA THR A 60 -10.09 -13.48 -9.31
C THR A 60 -9.81 -12.40 -8.28
N LEU A 61 -10.53 -12.43 -7.16
CA LEU A 61 -10.43 -11.43 -6.11
C LEU A 61 -9.87 -12.06 -4.84
N GLU A 62 -8.87 -11.40 -4.25
CA GLU A 62 -8.37 -11.68 -2.92
C GLU A 62 -8.59 -10.42 -2.07
N TYR A 63 -9.21 -10.55 -0.90
CA TYR A 63 -9.56 -9.44 0.02
C TYR A 63 -8.50 -9.28 1.11
N GLY A 64 -8.55 -8.18 1.87
CA GLY A 64 -7.54 -7.90 2.90
C GLY A 64 -6.12 -7.82 2.33
N GLN A 65 -5.99 -7.45 1.06
CA GLN A 65 -4.70 -7.33 0.40
C GLN A 65 -4.07 -6.00 0.78
N ALA A 66 -2.78 -5.85 0.50
CA ALA A 66 -1.98 -4.70 0.95
C ALA A 66 -1.80 -4.60 2.47
N GLU A 67 -1.90 -5.71 3.22
CA GLU A 67 -1.43 -5.79 4.62
C GLU A 67 0.03 -5.32 4.74
N GLU A 68 0.86 -5.67 3.75
CA GLU A 68 2.24 -5.21 3.65
C GLU A 68 2.37 -3.67 3.60
N TYR A 69 1.31 -2.94 3.23
CA TYR A 69 1.27 -1.47 3.22
C TYR A 69 0.36 -0.87 4.31
N GLU A 70 -0.14 -1.68 5.26
CA GLU A 70 -1.05 -1.21 6.31
C GLU A 70 -0.48 -0.01 7.08
N PHE A 71 0.81 -0.09 7.45
CA PHE A 71 1.51 1.02 8.09
C PHE A 71 1.52 2.27 7.21
N ALA A 72 2.00 2.18 5.96
CA ALA A 72 2.13 3.34 5.10
C ALA A 72 0.78 4.05 4.87
N THR A 73 -0.28 3.27 4.71
CA THR A 73 -1.63 3.79 4.51
C THR A 73 -2.15 4.48 5.76
N LYS A 74 -2.09 3.83 6.93
CA LYS A 74 -2.53 4.45 8.20
C LYS A 74 -1.70 5.70 8.51
N ALA A 75 -0.39 5.68 8.27
CA ALA A 75 0.52 6.80 8.52
C ALA A 75 0.21 8.01 7.62
N ARG A 76 -0.05 7.77 6.33
CA ARG A 76 -0.47 8.83 5.39
C ARG A 76 -1.79 9.47 5.86
N ASN A 77 -2.76 8.66 6.25
CA ASN A 77 -4.07 9.14 6.70
C ASN A 77 -3.96 9.93 8.02
N ALA A 78 -2.98 9.58 8.87
CA ALA A 78 -2.65 10.32 10.09
C ALA A 78 -1.82 11.61 9.85
N GLY A 79 -1.51 11.95 8.60
CA GLY A 79 -0.76 13.16 8.25
C GLY A 79 0.76 13.06 8.49
N VAL A 80 1.30 11.85 8.62
CA VAL A 80 2.75 11.63 8.75
C VAL A 80 3.46 12.07 7.48
N SER A 81 4.61 12.74 7.62
CA SER A 81 5.39 13.21 6.47
C SER A 81 5.80 12.07 5.54
N SER A 82 5.76 12.31 4.23
CA SER A 82 6.05 11.29 3.21
C SER A 82 7.45 10.68 3.34
N ALA A 83 8.44 11.45 3.79
CA ALA A 83 9.79 10.96 4.06
C ALA A 83 9.79 9.92 5.19
N LEU A 84 9.07 10.19 6.27
CA LEU A 84 8.97 9.29 7.41
C LEU A 84 8.13 8.05 7.09
N VAL A 85 7.05 8.20 6.31
CA VAL A 85 6.25 7.07 5.81
C VAL A 85 7.11 6.10 5.00
N ARG A 86 7.87 6.59 4.03
CA ARG A 86 8.74 5.75 3.20
C ARG A 86 9.79 5.00 4.02
N LEU A 87 10.39 5.69 4.97
CA LEU A 87 11.41 5.12 5.82
C LEU A 87 10.83 4.07 6.77
N GLY A 88 9.69 4.38 7.41
CA GLY A 88 8.97 3.44 8.27
C GLY A 88 8.53 2.19 7.53
N GLN A 89 8.01 2.35 6.30
CA GLN A 89 7.62 1.24 5.45
C GLN A 89 8.83 0.35 5.08
N ALA A 90 9.99 0.96 4.84
CA ALA A 90 11.21 0.23 4.50
C ALA A 90 11.79 -0.57 5.67
N VAL A 91 11.44 -0.21 6.91
CA VAL A 91 11.89 -0.92 8.13
C VAL A 91 10.77 -1.70 8.82
N TYR A 92 9.54 -1.68 8.28
CA TYR A 92 8.33 -2.19 8.93
C TYR A 92 8.53 -3.61 9.48
N GLU A 93 8.96 -4.51 8.61
CA GLU A 93 9.21 -5.93 8.92
C GLU A 93 10.34 -6.15 9.95
N SER A 94 11.13 -5.12 10.27
CA SER A 94 12.24 -5.17 11.22
C SER A 94 11.95 -4.51 12.57
N THR A 95 10.75 -3.94 12.76
CA THR A 95 10.44 -3.18 13.97
C THR A 95 9.77 -3.97 15.10
N ASP A 96 9.37 -5.23 14.89
CA ASP A 96 8.51 -6.01 15.82
C ASP A 96 7.21 -5.30 16.25
N LEU A 97 6.91 -4.13 15.65
CA LEU A 97 5.75 -3.30 15.95
C LEU A 97 4.68 -3.55 14.91
N ASP A 98 3.42 -3.56 15.36
CA ASP A 98 2.30 -3.50 14.44
C ASP A 98 2.17 -2.10 13.80
N ALA A 99 1.39 -2.03 12.70
CA ALA A 99 1.14 -0.81 11.96
C ALA A 99 0.58 0.33 12.84
N GLU A 100 -0.30 0.03 13.81
CA GLU A 100 -0.91 1.06 14.66
C GLU A 100 0.11 1.68 15.60
N MET A 101 0.99 0.86 16.16
CA MET A 101 2.07 1.30 17.02
C MET A 101 3.05 2.16 16.27
N MET A 102 3.47 1.72 15.08
CA MET A 102 4.38 2.49 14.25
C MET A 102 3.80 3.84 13.83
N VAL A 103 2.50 3.89 13.49
CA VAL A 103 1.81 5.16 13.19
C VAL A 103 1.79 6.06 14.41
N ARG A 104 1.43 5.52 15.59
CA ARG A 104 1.38 6.30 16.83
C ARG A 104 2.71 6.96 17.14
N VAL A 105 3.82 6.20 17.12
CA VAL A 105 5.14 6.77 17.41
C VAL A 105 5.63 7.75 16.34
N ALA A 106 5.23 7.56 15.08
CA ALA A 106 5.54 8.49 13.99
C ALA A 106 4.81 9.83 14.14
N VAL A 107 3.59 9.83 14.68
CA VAL A 107 2.81 11.03 14.97
C VAL A 107 3.30 11.72 16.24
N GLU A 108 3.54 10.96 17.31
CA GLU A 108 3.94 11.50 18.62
C GLU A 108 5.37 12.04 18.64
N ALA A 109 6.30 11.40 17.92
CA ALA A 109 7.72 11.72 17.95
C ALA A 109 8.40 11.65 16.57
N PRO A 110 7.94 12.44 15.57
CA PRO A 110 8.38 12.31 14.18
C PRO A 110 9.89 12.48 13.98
N SER A 111 10.53 13.45 14.65
CA SER A 111 11.97 13.67 14.55
C SER A 111 12.79 12.53 15.17
N ALA A 112 12.32 11.96 16.28
CA ALA A 112 12.97 10.83 16.93
C ALA A 112 12.87 9.57 16.08
N MET A 113 11.68 9.30 15.51
CA MET A 113 11.46 8.16 14.62
C MET A 113 12.25 8.28 13.32
N LEU A 114 12.36 9.49 12.76
CA LEU A 114 13.21 9.72 11.60
C LEU A 114 14.67 9.28 11.87
N LEU A 115 15.23 9.62 13.03
CA LEU A 115 16.58 9.21 13.41
C LEU A 115 16.67 7.69 13.64
N ALA A 116 15.72 7.13 14.40
CA ALA A 116 15.71 5.72 14.76
C ALA A 116 15.55 4.82 13.53
N TRP A 117 14.55 5.06 12.70
CA TRP A 117 14.33 4.29 11.48
C TRP A 117 15.43 4.51 10.45
N SER A 118 16.08 5.69 10.42
CA SER A 118 17.24 5.91 9.52
C SER A 118 18.45 5.08 9.96
N ALA A 119 18.63 4.89 11.26
CA ALA A 119 19.69 4.02 11.78
C ALA A 119 19.38 2.55 11.46
N LEU A 120 18.14 2.12 11.69
CA LEU A 120 17.68 0.76 11.42
C LEU A 120 17.77 0.41 9.93
N TYR A 121 17.28 1.29 9.06
CA TYR A 121 17.37 1.11 7.61
C TYR A 121 18.84 0.96 7.16
N ARG A 122 19.74 1.77 7.72
CA ARG A 122 21.18 1.68 7.42
C ARG A 122 21.79 0.36 7.89
N SER A 123 21.41 -0.17 9.06
CA SER A 123 21.91 -1.46 9.52
C SER A 123 21.45 -2.63 8.64
N MET A 124 20.24 -2.54 8.06
CA MET A 124 19.72 -3.56 7.14
C MET A 124 20.46 -3.58 5.79
N MET A 125 21.08 -2.47 5.38
CA MET A 125 21.80 -2.38 4.11
C MET A 125 23.26 -2.87 4.19
N ILE A 126 23.77 -3.18 5.38
CA ILE A 126 25.12 -3.71 5.53
C ILE A 126 25.04 -5.23 5.26
N PRO A 127 25.70 -5.75 4.21
CA PRO A 127 25.71 -7.19 3.98
C PRO A 127 26.43 -7.88 5.14
N HIS A 128 25.78 -8.88 5.75
CA HIS A 128 26.39 -9.80 6.70
C HIS A 128 27.25 -10.85 5.99
#